data_AF-A0A916DUB6-F1
#
_entry.id   AF-A0A916DUB6-F1
#
_cell.length_a   1.000
_cell.length_b   1.000
_cell.length_c   1.000
_cell.angle_alpha   90.00
_cell.angle_beta   90.00
_cell.angle_gamma   90.00
#
_symmetry.space_group_name_H-M   'P 1'
#
loop_
_entity.id
_entity.type
_entity.pdbx_description
1 polymer ?
#
loop_
_entity_poly.entity_id
_entity_poly.type
_entity_poly.pdbx_seq_one_letter_code
_entity_poly.pdbx_strand_id
1 'polypeptide(L)'
;MGKVIAREFIWLMVGLIAAIPLGIVFLWFFGFTSEIINLSEIRKNYIFWLYLIGYFTSFVGIYIIRFVSMALKSLTAPEEELEEE
;
A
#
# COMPACT_ATOMS: atom_id res chain seq x y z
N MET A 1 7.97 22.06 10.53
CA MET A 1 8.51 20.69 10.53
C MET A 1 7.57 19.68 11.19
N GLY A 2 7.13 19.86 12.44
CA GLY A 2 6.24 18.89 13.12
C GLY A 2 4.92 18.59 12.41
N LYS A 3 4.26 19.60 11.80
CA LYS A 3 3.02 19.40 11.03
C LYS A 3 3.19 18.48 9.82
N VAL A 4 4.33 18.57 9.12
CA VAL A 4 4.64 17.74 7.95
C VAL A 4 4.89 16.30 8.40
N ILE A 5 5.67 16.11 9.46
CA ILE A 5 5.96 14.78 10.02
C ILE A 5 4.67 14.11 10.52
N ALA A 6 3.79 14.84 11.21
CA ALA A 6 2.51 14.31 11.66
C ALA A 6 1.60 13.89 10.50
N ARG A 7 1.56 14.70 9.42
CA ARG A 7 0.81 14.36 8.20
C ARG A 7 1.34 13.08 7.57
N GLU A 8 2.65 12.91 7.48
CA GLU A 8 3.24 11.71 6.88
C GLU A 8 3.07 10.46 7.74
N PHE A 9 3.07 10.62 9.06
CA PHE A 9 2.77 9.53 9.98
C PHE A 9 1.33 9.03 9.84
N ILE A 10 0.37 9.94 9.65
CA ILE A 10 -1.03 9.56 9.38
C ILE A 10 -1.12 8.77 8.07
N TRP A 11 -0.46 9.23 7.01
CA TRP A 11 -0.42 8.51 5.74
C TRP A 11 0.23 7.14 5.84
N LEU A 12 1.23 6.99 6.71
CA LEU A 12 1.86 5.71 7.01
C LEU A 12 0.87 4.75 7.64
N MET A 13 0.11 5.20 8.64
CA MET A 13 -0.94 4.39 9.25
C MET A 13 -2.03 4.01 8.24
N VAL A 14 -2.48 4.96 7.41
CA VAL A 14 -3.46 4.69 6.36
C VAL A 14 -2.94 3.66 5.36
N GLY A 15 -1.68 3.79 4.92
CA GLY A 15 -1.03 2.82 4.04
C GLY A 15 -0.94 1.43 4.66
N LEU A 16 -0.54 1.34 5.93
CA LEU A 16 -0.45 0.06 6.66
C LEU A 16 -1.81 -0.64 6.77
N ILE A 17 -2.87 0.12 7.05
CA ILE A 17 -4.24 -0.42 7.14
C ILE A 17 -4.74 -0.85 5.76
N ALA A 18 -4.54 -0.01 4.74
CA ALA A 18 -4.98 -0.29 3.37
C ALA A 18 -4.23 -1.49 2.75
N ALA A 19 -2.98 -1.75 3.16
CA ALA A 19 -2.21 -2.88 2.68
C ALA A 19 -2.73 -4.24 3.17
N ILE A 20 -3.48 -4.30 4.28
CA ILE A 20 -4.04 -5.55 4.84
C ILE A 20 -4.94 -6.27 3.82
N PRO A 21 -6.05 -5.65 3.34
CA PRO A 21 -6.89 -6.29 2.33
C PRO A 21 -6.15 -6.51 1.01
N LEU A 22 -5.18 -5.65 0.64
CA LEU A 22 -4.37 -5.84 -0.56
C LEU A 22 -3.45 -7.08 -0.47
N GLY A 23 -2.95 -7.42 0.71
CA GLY A 23 -2.21 -8.67 0.92
C GLY A 23 -3.07 -9.91 0.66
N ILE A 24 -4.37 -9.85 0.95
CA ILE A 24 -5.32 -10.92 0.61
C ILE A 24 -5.56 -10.96 -0.91
N VAL A 25 -5.74 -9.80 -1.55
CA VAL A 25 -5.85 -9.70 -3.01
C VAL A 25 -4.59 -10.24 -3.70
N PHE A 26 -3.41 -9.99 -3.12
CA PHE A 26 -2.15 -10.55 -3.60
C PHE A 26 -2.16 -12.08 -3.54
N LEU A 27 -2.53 -12.68 -2.40
CA LEU A 27 -2.67 -14.14 -2.31
C LEU A 27 -3.67 -14.69 -3.33
N TRP A 28 -4.80 -14.01 -3.50
CA TRP A 28 -5.82 -14.36 -4.48
C TRP A 28 -5.27 -14.33 -5.91
N PHE A 29 -4.47 -13.31 -6.26
CA PHE A 29 -3.81 -13.20 -7.56
C PHE A 29 -2.88 -14.38 -7.86
N PHE A 30 -2.21 -14.92 -6.84
CA PHE A 30 -1.36 -16.11 -6.96
C PHE A 30 -2.12 -17.43 -6.82
N GLY A 31 -3.45 -17.41 -6.80
CA GLY A 31 -4.29 -18.61 -6.74
C GLY A 31 -4.35 -19.28 -5.38
N PHE A 32 -3.92 -18.61 -4.31
CA PHE A 32 -4.04 -19.12 -2.94
C PHE A 32 -5.43 -18.82 -2.38
N THR A 33 -6.44 -19.52 -2.91
CA THR A 33 -7.85 -19.33 -2.53
C THR A 33 -8.51 -20.68 -2.26
N SER A 34 -8.87 -20.90 -0.99
CA SER A 34 -9.95 -21.80 -0.54
C SER A 34 -10.05 -23.23 -1.11
N GLU A 35 -9.03 -24.06 -0.93
CA GLU A 35 -9.22 -25.48 -0.56
C GLU A 35 -8.44 -25.74 0.73
N ILE A 36 -8.99 -25.25 1.86
CA ILE A 36 -8.30 -25.11 3.15
C ILE A 36 -8.93 -26.07 4.17
N ILE A 37 -9.17 -27.32 3.78
CA ILE A 37 -9.55 -28.36 4.74
C ILE A 37 -8.29 -29.20 4.98
N ASN A 38 -7.68 -29.04 6.17
CA ASN A 38 -6.47 -29.74 6.61
C ASN A 38 -5.15 -29.42 5.85
N LEU A 39 -4.76 -28.14 5.81
CA LEU A 39 -3.38 -27.82 5.44
C LEU A 39 -2.41 -28.18 6.57
N SER A 40 -1.31 -28.86 6.23
CA SER A 40 -0.20 -29.10 7.15
C SER A 40 0.39 -27.79 7.66
N GLU A 41 0.97 -27.79 8.86
CA GLU A 41 1.56 -26.60 9.49
C GLU A 41 2.59 -25.90 8.59
N ILE A 42 3.39 -26.67 7.86
CA ILE A 42 4.39 -26.17 6.91
C ILE A 42 3.73 -25.28 5.85
N ARG A 43 2.59 -25.72 5.28
CA ARG A 43 1.89 -24.97 4.24
C ARG A 43 1.21 -23.72 4.81
N LYS A 44 0.68 -23.79 6.03
CA LYS A 44 0.13 -22.61 6.72
C LYS A 44 1.19 -21.53 6.92
N ASN A 45 2.38 -21.93 7.38
CA ASN A 45 3.50 -21.01 7.57
C ASN A 45 3.94 -20.40 6.24
N TYR A 46 4.02 -21.20 5.17
CA TYR A 46 4.36 -20.72 3.84
C TYR A 46 3.37 -19.66 3.32
N ILE A 47 2.06 -19.91 3.43
CA ILE A 47 1.02 -18.96 3.02
C ILE A 47 1.10 -17.67 3.85
N PHE A 48 1.38 -17.77 5.14
CA PHE A 48 1.57 -16.60 5.99
C PHE A 48 2.77 -15.75 5.56
N TRP A 49 3.91 -16.36 5.24
CA TRP A 49 5.06 -15.63 4.70
C TRP A 49 4.76 -14.98 3.35
N LEU A 50 4.03 -15.69 2.48
CA LEU A 50 3.62 -15.15 1.18
C LEU A 50 2.65 -13.98 1.35
N TYR A 51 1.72 -14.06 2.30
CA TYR A 51 0.84 -12.95 2.68
C TYR A 51 1.66 -11.76 3.17
N LEU A 52 2.65 -11.98 4.03
CA LEU A 52 3.47 -10.92 4.59
C LEU A 52 4.29 -10.21 3.49
N ILE A 53 4.84 -10.97 2.53
CA ILE A 53 5.49 -10.40 1.35
C ILE A 53 4.49 -9.57 0.54
N GLY A 54 3.31 -10.13 0.23
CA GLY A 54 2.25 -9.42 -0.50
C GLY A 54 1.78 -8.15 0.19
N TYR A 55 1.68 -8.18 1.51
CA TYR A 55 1.37 -7.04 2.37
C TYR A 55 2.41 -5.92 2.22
N PHE A 56 3.70 -6.24 2.37
CA PHE A 56 4.77 -5.26 2.22
C PHE A 56 4.89 -4.74 0.79
N THR A 57 4.77 -5.60 -0.21
CA THR A 57 4.73 -5.19 -1.63
C THR A 57 3.57 -4.22 -1.89
N SER A 58 2.39 -4.50 -1.34
CA SER A 58 1.21 -3.65 -1.47
C SER A 58 1.40 -2.30 -0.77
N PHE A 59 1.97 -2.30 0.43
CA PHE A 59 2.31 -1.09 1.17
C PHE A 59 3.27 -0.19 0.39
N VAL A 60 4.35 -0.77 -0.16
CA VAL A 60 5.29 -0.04 -1.01
C VAL A 60 4.60 0.49 -2.27
N GLY A 61 3.74 -0.32 -2.90
CA GLY A 61 2.95 0.06 -4.07
C GLY A 61 2.06 1.28 -3.82
N ILE A 62 1.36 1.33 -2.68
CA ILE A 62 0.56 2.50 -2.27
C ILE A 62 1.41 3.77 -2.24
N TYR A 63 2.61 3.69 -1.66
CA TYR A 63 3.52 4.83 -1.57
C TYR A 63 4.10 5.26 -2.92
N ILE A 64 4.40 4.31 -3.81
CA ILE A 64 4.81 4.61 -5.19
C ILE A 64 3.69 5.37 -5.92
N ILE A 65 2.46 4.86 -5.89
CA ILE A 65 1.32 5.52 -6.54
C ILE A 65 1.10 6.92 -5.97
N ARG A 66 1.25 7.08 -4.65
CA ARG A 66 1.14 8.38 -3.98
C ARG A 66 2.22 9.34 -4.46
N PHE A 67 3.48 8.88 -4.54
CA PHE A 67 4.60 9.67 -5.04
C PHE A 67 4.37 10.12 -6.49
N VAL A 68 3.95 9.19 -7.36
CA VAL A 68 3.59 9.49 -8.76
C VAL A 68 2.44 10.50 -8.83
N SER A 69 1.40 10.34 -8.00
CA SER A 69 0.26 11.27 -7.96
C SER A 69 0.68 12.68 -7.53
N MET A 70 1.64 12.81 -6.60
CA MET A 70 2.20 14.10 -6.20
C MET A 70 3.02 14.73 -7.34
N ALA A 71 3.83 13.94 -8.03
CA ALA A 71 4.59 14.40 -9.19
C ALA A 71 3.66 14.87 -10.33
N LEU A 72 2.62 14.10 -10.65
CA LEU A 72 1.62 14.48 -11.66
C LEU A 72 0.92 15.79 -11.29
N LYS A 73 0.48 15.94 -10.03
CA LYS A 73 -0.13 17.21 -9.57
C LYS A 73 0.83 18.40 -9.71
N SER A 74 2.12 18.19 -9.46
CA SER A 74 3.13 19.24 -9.63
C SER A 74 3.35 19.63 -11.10
N LEU A 75 3.17 18.69 -12.03
CA LEU A 75 3.40 18.93 -13.47
C LEU A 75 2.14 19.43 -14.19
N THR A 76 0.95 19.12 -13.69
CA THR A 76 -0.35 19.52 -14.27
C THR A 76 -1.03 20.63 -13.47
N ALA A 77 -0.33 21.25 -12.50
CA ALA A 77 -0.86 22.42 -11.80
C ALA A 77 -1.05 23.57 -12.83
N PRO A 78 -2.26 24.15 -12.95
CA PRO A 78 -2.47 25.31 -13.81
C PRO A 78 -1.66 26.51 -13.30
N GLU A 79 -1.19 27.36 -14.22
CA GLU A 79 -0.30 28.51 -14.00
C GLU A 79 -0.89 29.67 -13.16
N GLU A 80 -2.08 29.53 -12.55
CA GLU A 80 -2.88 30.67 -12.04
C GLU A 80 -2.78 30.98 -10.53
N GLU A 81 -1.65 30.74 -9.88
CA GLU A 81 -1.40 31.30 -8.53
C GLU A 81 -0.04 32.04 -8.44
N LEU A 82 0.36 32.72 -9.52
CA LEU A 82 1.48 33.68 -9.51
C LEU A 82 1.04 35.15 -9.50
N GLU A 83 -0.26 35.44 -9.53
CA GLU A 83 -0.79 36.80 -9.39
C GLU A 83 -1.88 36.81 -8.31
N GLU A 84 -1.47 37.01 -7.05
CA GLU A 84 -2.17 37.87 -6.09
C GLU A 84 -1.27 38.01 -4.84
N GLU A 85 -0.46 39.08 -4.91
CA GLU A 85 0.30 39.85 -3.90
C GLU A 85 0.59 39.26 -2.49
#